data_AF-A0A2L2XSE9-F1
#
_entry.id   AF-A0A2L2XSE9-F1
#
_cell.length_a   1.000
_cell.length_b   1.000
_cell.length_c   1.000
_cell.angle_alpha   90.00
_cell.angle_beta   90.00
_cell.angle_gamma   90.00
#
_symmetry.space_group_name_H-M   'P 1'
#
loop_
_entity.id
_entity.type
_entity.pdbx_description
1 polymer ?
#
loop_
_entity_poly.entity_id
_entity_poly.type
_entity_poly.pdbx_seq_one_letter_code
_entity_poly.pdbx_strand_id
1 'polypeptide(L)'
;MPWNRVNQWVERRSLVALESAYQRALKIKAIEDQHFGGQKISPAAVGGKSVYDYFQSTLERELLQIRFDLTQVRLGNFFNPQTNPENNNILETLKAIEDIIGKYRLDLGELLPPLPNNQTPNLPNTNLTSDKPRDKDNQIISPATSNKFFNFQQELTPEYEQTVIKQLRTLRQQQRIAIRFILIIILVPLLVQFISKNFVFSPMLNYFGVDRAKISEVYISQEIGEKYLREFARLQEIEEIKQVLGVAKAGHESEETFREQVEELFKEAGYESQDGWKNLLSDITGLIAFIAILIFGRQQLAITRAYVSRYFLSLNDITKAFIFILFTDIFVGFHSAEGWTVILETLFRHFGWRENITFISLFVATVPVILDTIFKLLIFNYLTRKSPTAATILEKMNQ
;
A
#
# COMPACT_ATOMS: atom_id res chain seq x y z
N MET A 1 14.20 -5.28 30.57
CA MET A 1 15.14 -5.60 29.47
C MET A 1 14.44 -6.47 28.41
N PRO A 2 14.01 -5.90 27.27
CA PRO A 2 13.29 -6.61 26.20
C PRO A 2 14.20 -7.47 25.27
N TRP A 3 15.51 -7.23 25.29
CA TRP A 3 16.47 -7.87 24.38
C TRP A 3 16.63 -9.39 24.55
N ASN A 4 16.51 -9.92 25.77
CA ASN A 4 16.67 -11.36 26.01
C ASN A 4 15.55 -12.22 25.38
N ARG A 5 14.33 -11.68 25.28
CA ARG A 5 13.20 -12.39 24.64
C ARG A 5 13.34 -12.40 23.12
N VAL A 6 13.85 -11.31 22.54
CA VAL A 6 14.12 -11.21 21.10
C VAL A 6 15.23 -12.19 20.71
N ASN A 7 16.29 -12.28 21.50
CA ASN A 7 17.41 -13.18 21.22
C ASN A 7 16.98 -14.66 21.28
N GLN A 8 16.22 -15.06 22.31
CA GLN A 8 15.69 -16.44 22.42
C GLN A 8 14.69 -16.77 21.31
N TRP A 9 13.92 -15.78 20.84
CA TRP A 9 13.00 -15.95 19.72
C TRP A 9 13.74 -16.13 18.38
N VAL A 10 14.80 -15.36 18.16
CA VAL A 10 15.64 -15.47 16.95
C VAL A 10 16.35 -16.83 16.88
N GLU A 11 16.88 -17.32 18.01
CA GLU A 11 17.60 -18.60 18.09
C GLU A 11 16.70 -19.82 17.84
N ARG A 12 15.51 -19.85 18.47
CA ARG A 12 14.52 -20.91 18.19
C ARG A 12 14.09 -20.90 16.73
N ARG A 13 13.95 -19.72 16.14
CA ARG A 13 13.54 -19.57 14.75
C ARG A 13 14.64 -20.01 13.77
N SER A 14 15.91 -19.78 14.07
CA SER A 14 17.01 -20.27 13.22
C SER A 14 17.13 -21.80 13.24
N LEU A 15 16.94 -22.44 14.40
CA LEU A 15 16.98 -23.91 14.48
C LEU A 15 15.82 -24.56 13.70
N VAL A 16 14.61 -24.01 13.82
CA VAL A 16 13.44 -24.47 13.04
C VAL A 16 13.65 -24.26 11.54
N ALA A 17 14.27 -23.14 11.15
CA ALA A 17 14.59 -22.89 9.75
C ALA A 17 15.63 -23.88 9.21
N LEU A 18 16.65 -24.23 10.00
CA LEU A 18 17.66 -25.23 9.60
C LEU A 18 17.04 -26.61 9.36
N GLU A 19 16.18 -27.07 10.28
CA GLU A 19 15.47 -28.35 10.14
C GLU A 19 14.53 -28.33 8.92
N SER A 20 13.79 -27.24 8.71
CA SER A 20 12.95 -27.05 7.52
C SER A 20 13.76 -27.12 6.23
N ALA A 21 14.93 -26.50 6.17
CA ALA A 21 15.83 -26.54 5.02
C ALA A 21 16.35 -27.96 4.75
N TYR A 22 16.67 -28.71 5.81
CA TYR A 22 17.13 -30.09 5.70
C TYR A 22 16.06 -31.03 5.17
N GLN A 23 14.84 -30.99 5.73
CA GLN A 23 13.68 -31.72 5.19
C GLN A 23 13.39 -31.33 3.74
N ARG A 24 13.60 -30.03 3.43
CA ARG A 24 13.68 -29.42 2.10
C ARG A 24 14.52 -30.23 1.12
N ALA A 25 15.79 -30.33 1.48
CA ALA A 25 16.81 -31.00 0.71
C ALA A 25 16.49 -32.50 0.56
N LEU A 26 16.01 -33.17 1.62
CA LEU A 26 15.61 -34.58 1.54
C LEU A 26 14.46 -34.82 0.55
N LYS A 27 13.49 -33.90 0.44
CA LYS A 27 12.43 -34.02 -0.59
C LYS A 27 12.99 -33.92 -2.01
N ILE A 28 13.96 -33.03 -2.24
CA ILE A 28 14.64 -32.94 -3.54
C ILE A 28 15.36 -34.25 -3.84
N LYS A 29 16.10 -34.79 -2.87
CA LYS A 29 16.80 -36.07 -2.99
C LYS A 29 15.85 -37.23 -3.26
N ALA A 30 14.69 -37.29 -2.60
CA ALA A 30 13.68 -38.31 -2.86
C ALA A 30 13.13 -38.26 -4.30
N ILE A 31 12.95 -37.04 -4.85
CA ILE A 31 12.54 -36.86 -6.25
C ILE A 31 13.67 -37.34 -7.19
N GLU A 32 14.93 -37.02 -6.89
CA GLU A 32 16.09 -37.51 -7.66
C GLU A 32 16.14 -39.04 -7.68
N ASP A 33 16.00 -39.68 -6.52
CA ASP A 33 16.12 -41.14 -6.37
C ASP A 33 14.96 -41.87 -7.05
N GLN A 34 13.72 -41.37 -6.94
CA GLN A 34 12.53 -42.03 -7.47
C GLN A 34 12.32 -41.82 -8.97
N HIS A 35 12.66 -40.64 -9.50
CA HIS A 35 12.28 -40.25 -10.86
C HIS A 35 13.47 -39.98 -11.78
N PHE A 36 14.67 -39.79 -11.24
CA PHE A 36 15.87 -39.40 -12.01
C PHE A 36 17.08 -40.31 -11.72
N GLY A 37 16.90 -41.43 -11.02
CA GLY A 37 17.97 -42.38 -10.71
C GLY A 37 19.14 -41.79 -9.91
N GLY A 38 18.86 -40.81 -9.05
CA GLY A 38 19.86 -40.07 -8.26
C GLY A 38 20.63 -38.99 -9.04
N GLN A 39 20.27 -38.77 -10.31
CA GLN A 39 20.84 -37.72 -11.15
C GLN A 39 20.06 -36.40 -11.04
N LYS A 40 20.69 -35.32 -11.49
CA LYS A 40 20.10 -33.98 -11.50
C LYS A 40 18.80 -33.99 -12.32
N ILE A 41 17.76 -33.35 -11.78
CA ILE A 41 16.50 -33.09 -12.49
C ILE A 41 16.84 -32.32 -13.77
N SER A 42 16.74 -33.00 -14.91
CA SER A 42 17.15 -32.50 -16.21
C SER A 42 16.22 -33.01 -17.31
N PRO A 43 16.07 -32.26 -18.41
CA PRO A 43 15.11 -32.59 -19.47
C PRO A 43 15.49 -33.87 -20.24
N ALA A 44 16.74 -34.34 -20.12
CA ALA A 44 17.23 -35.55 -20.78
C ALA A 44 16.82 -36.86 -20.08
N ALA A 45 16.41 -36.79 -18.80
CA ALA A 45 16.17 -37.97 -17.97
C ALA A 45 14.72 -38.46 -17.96
N VAL A 46 13.75 -37.62 -18.36
CA VAL A 46 12.31 -37.96 -18.32
C VAL A 46 11.68 -37.72 -19.70
N GLY A 47 11.14 -38.78 -20.29
CA GLY A 47 10.59 -38.82 -21.66
C GLY A 47 9.27 -38.07 -21.89
N GLY A 48 9.04 -36.92 -21.23
CA GLY A 48 7.84 -36.11 -21.40
C GLY A 48 7.99 -34.69 -20.85
N LYS A 49 7.77 -33.68 -21.70
CA LYS A 49 7.91 -32.25 -21.38
C LYS A 49 7.04 -31.81 -20.19
N SER A 50 5.79 -32.28 -20.12
CA SER A 50 4.85 -31.95 -19.03
C SER A 50 5.25 -32.53 -17.67
N VAL A 51 5.86 -33.71 -17.67
CA VAL A 51 6.33 -34.39 -16.44
C VAL A 51 7.59 -33.69 -15.92
N TYR A 52 8.48 -33.30 -16.82
CA TYR A 52 9.64 -32.47 -16.49
C TYR A 52 9.23 -31.11 -15.93
N ASP A 53 8.28 -30.40 -16.56
CA ASP A 53 7.80 -29.09 -16.09
C ASP A 53 7.21 -29.17 -14.66
N TYR A 54 6.52 -30.27 -14.32
CA TYR A 54 6.02 -30.53 -12.97
C TYR A 54 7.14 -30.69 -11.93
N PHE A 55 8.16 -31.51 -12.24
CA PHE A 55 9.29 -31.71 -11.33
C PHE A 55 10.19 -30.47 -11.26
N GLN A 56 10.33 -29.71 -12.34
CA GLN A 56 11.06 -28.45 -12.37
C GLN A 56 10.38 -27.40 -11.47
N SER A 57 9.07 -27.19 -11.61
CA SER A 57 8.34 -26.24 -10.75
C SER A 57 8.38 -26.63 -9.27
N THR A 58 8.36 -27.93 -8.97
CA THR A 58 8.51 -28.45 -7.60
C THR A 58 9.91 -28.20 -7.05
N LEU A 59 10.95 -28.47 -7.85
CA LEU A 59 12.35 -28.21 -7.51
C LEU A 59 12.59 -26.73 -7.22
N GLU A 60 12.14 -25.84 -8.10
CA GLU A 60 12.28 -24.38 -7.94
C GLU A 60 11.62 -23.89 -6.65
N ARG A 61 10.42 -24.41 -6.34
CA ARG A 61 9.67 -24.07 -5.12
C ARG A 61 10.40 -24.51 -3.86
N GLU A 62 10.97 -25.71 -3.83
CA GLU A 62 11.70 -26.22 -2.65
C GLU A 62 13.05 -25.51 -2.48
N LEU A 63 13.78 -25.25 -3.57
CA LEU A 63 15.06 -24.51 -3.53
C LEU A 63 14.89 -23.07 -3.04
N LEU A 64 13.79 -22.40 -3.42
CA LEU A 64 13.47 -21.06 -2.94
C LEU A 64 13.22 -21.06 -1.43
N GLN A 65 12.49 -22.05 -0.91
CA GLN A 65 12.21 -22.17 0.52
C GLN A 65 13.46 -22.54 1.33
N ILE A 66 14.30 -23.46 0.84
CA ILE A 66 15.61 -23.76 1.44
C ILE A 66 16.46 -22.49 1.57
N ARG A 67 16.48 -21.62 0.54
CA ARG A 67 17.22 -20.35 0.60
C ARG A 67 16.66 -19.35 1.59
N PHE A 68 15.34 -19.23 1.66
CA PHE A 68 14.68 -18.38 2.65
C PHE A 68 15.02 -18.83 4.08
N ASP A 69 14.99 -20.14 4.31
CA ASP A 69 15.32 -20.76 5.59
C ASP A 69 16.80 -20.57 5.96
N LEU A 70 17.73 -20.82 5.03
CA LEU A 70 19.17 -20.55 5.22
C LEU A 70 19.48 -19.07 5.45
N THR A 71 18.71 -18.16 4.85
CA THR A 71 18.84 -16.71 5.10
C THR A 71 18.45 -16.36 6.53
N GLN A 72 17.39 -16.97 7.06
CA GLN A 72 17.00 -16.81 8.46
C GLN A 72 18.07 -17.38 9.41
N VAL A 73 18.69 -18.53 9.09
CA VAL A 73 19.80 -19.11 9.86
C VAL A 73 21.00 -18.16 9.90
N ARG A 74 21.38 -17.57 8.77
CA ARG A 74 22.49 -16.61 8.69
C ARG A 74 22.23 -15.33 9.47
N LEU A 75 21.00 -14.81 9.41
CA LEU A 75 20.59 -13.65 10.20
C LEU A 75 20.62 -13.96 11.69
N GLY A 76 20.14 -15.15 12.10
CA GLY A 76 20.23 -15.61 13.49
C GLY A 76 21.67 -15.63 14.02
N ASN A 77 22.60 -16.22 13.24
CA ASN A 77 24.02 -16.28 13.59
C ASN A 77 24.71 -14.90 13.60
N PHE A 78 24.25 -13.95 12.77
CA PHE A 78 24.77 -12.58 12.74
C PHE A 78 24.41 -11.80 14.01
N PHE A 79 23.20 -11.99 14.53
CA PHE A 79 22.72 -11.26 15.71
C PHE A 79 23.20 -11.83 17.04
N ASN A 80 23.53 -13.12 17.11
CA ASN A 80 24.04 -13.73 18.34
C ASN A 80 25.21 -14.70 18.05
N PRO A 81 26.44 -14.18 17.86
CA PRO A 81 27.63 -15.00 17.69
C PRO A 81 28.10 -15.55 19.05
N GLN A 82 27.30 -16.40 19.71
CA GLN A 82 27.75 -17.14 20.89
C GLN A 82 28.08 -18.58 20.54
N THR A 83 29.30 -18.95 20.92
CA THR A 83 30.00 -20.22 20.70
C THR A 83 29.43 -21.31 21.59
N ASN A 84 28.47 -22.09 21.08
CA ASN A 84 28.01 -23.33 21.71
C ASN A 84 28.52 -24.58 20.96
N PRO A 85 28.83 -25.69 21.66
CA PRO A 85 29.35 -26.93 21.07
C PRO A 85 28.35 -27.68 20.16
N GLU A 86 27.07 -27.28 20.11
CA GLU A 86 26.09 -27.78 19.12
C GLU A 86 26.36 -27.31 17.67
N ASN A 87 27.33 -26.41 17.48
CA ASN A 87 27.74 -25.95 16.14
C ASN A 87 28.22 -27.08 15.22
N ASN A 88 28.78 -28.16 15.76
CA ASN A 88 29.26 -29.27 14.93
C ASN A 88 28.11 -29.95 14.17
N ASN A 89 26.98 -30.17 14.84
CA ASN A 89 25.79 -30.76 14.22
C ASN A 89 25.17 -29.80 13.19
N ILE A 90 25.14 -28.50 13.48
CA ILE A 90 24.63 -27.47 12.55
C ILE A 90 25.47 -27.41 11.27
N LEU A 91 26.80 -27.44 11.40
CA LEU A 91 27.71 -27.44 10.26
C LEU A 91 27.59 -28.71 9.42
N GLU A 92 27.38 -29.86 10.07
CA GLU A 92 27.12 -31.13 9.38
C GLU A 92 25.80 -31.10 8.62
N THR A 93 24.71 -30.60 9.23
CA THR A 93 23.43 -30.42 8.54
C THR A 93 23.52 -29.42 7.38
N LEU A 94 24.24 -28.32 7.55
CA LEU A 94 24.48 -27.33 6.48
C LEU A 94 25.28 -27.94 5.32
N LYS A 95 26.29 -28.75 5.63
CA LYS A 95 27.08 -29.46 4.63
C LYS A 95 26.25 -30.50 3.88
N ALA A 96 25.40 -31.25 4.59
CA ALA A 96 24.47 -32.19 3.97
C ALA A 96 23.45 -31.49 3.05
N ILE A 97 22.95 -30.32 3.45
CA ILE A 97 22.10 -29.49 2.58
C ILE A 97 22.87 -29.04 1.34
N GLU A 98 24.09 -28.50 1.50
CA GLU A 98 24.92 -28.02 0.39
C GLU A 98 25.29 -29.14 -0.59
N ASP A 99 25.56 -30.36 -0.12
CA ASP A 99 25.85 -31.52 -0.97
C ASP A 99 24.64 -31.90 -1.85
N ILE A 100 23.41 -31.74 -1.33
CA ILE A 100 22.18 -32.02 -2.07
C ILE A 100 21.88 -30.90 -3.08
N ILE A 101 21.95 -29.64 -2.64
CA ILE A 101 21.57 -28.49 -3.49
C ILE A 101 22.70 -28.01 -4.41
N GLY A 102 23.94 -28.45 -4.18
CA GLY A 102 25.14 -28.01 -4.89
C GLY A 102 25.07 -28.25 -6.40
N LYS A 103 24.35 -29.31 -6.82
CA LYS A 103 24.06 -29.65 -8.22
C LYS A 103 23.22 -28.59 -8.96
N TYR A 104 22.52 -27.72 -8.20
CA TYR A 104 21.60 -26.69 -8.69
C TYR A 104 22.12 -25.25 -8.49
N ARG A 105 23.35 -25.10 -7.98
CA ARG A 105 23.93 -23.80 -7.59
C ARG A 105 24.13 -22.82 -8.76
N LEU A 106 24.32 -23.34 -9.97
CA LEU A 106 24.47 -22.56 -11.22
C LEU A 106 23.18 -21.85 -11.65
N ASP A 107 22.00 -22.29 -11.19
CA ASP A 107 20.69 -21.71 -11.56
C ASP A 107 20.19 -20.64 -10.55
N LEU A 108 20.87 -20.51 -9.40
CA LEU A 108 20.31 -19.80 -8.25
C LEU A 108 21.23 -18.68 -7.71
N GLY A 109 22.24 -18.27 -8.47
CA GLY A 109 23.11 -17.14 -8.14
C GLY A 109 22.39 -15.77 -8.14
N GLU A 110 21.19 -15.67 -8.72
CA GLU A 110 20.56 -14.39 -9.05
C GLU A 110 19.57 -13.82 -8.01
N LEU A 111 19.17 -14.54 -6.97
CA LEU A 111 18.01 -14.12 -6.14
C LEU A 111 18.31 -13.42 -4.80
N LEU A 112 19.56 -13.22 -4.34
CA LEU A 112 19.89 -12.45 -3.11
C LEU A 112 21.29 -11.75 -3.19
N PRO A 113 21.56 -10.66 -2.41
CA PRO A 113 22.78 -9.85 -2.53
C PRO A 113 24.09 -10.59 -2.21
N PRO A 114 25.24 -10.14 -2.76
CA PRO A 114 26.55 -10.69 -2.41
C PRO A 114 26.91 -10.37 -0.95
N LEU A 115 27.69 -11.26 -0.34
CA LEU A 115 28.26 -11.11 1.01
C LEU A 115 29.02 -9.77 1.15
N PRO A 116 28.98 -9.10 2.32
CA PRO A 116 29.89 -8.00 2.60
C PRO A 116 31.31 -8.57 2.73
N ASN A 117 32.17 -8.23 1.77
CA ASN A 117 33.59 -8.52 1.87
C ASN A 117 34.23 -7.44 2.76
N ASN A 118 34.91 -7.84 3.84
CA ASN A 118 35.66 -6.95 4.71
C ASN A 118 36.96 -6.48 4.03
N GLN A 119 36.85 -5.65 2.99
CA GLN A 119 37.98 -4.90 2.46
C GLN A 119 37.61 -3.44 2.25
N THR A 120 38.42 -2.58 2.87
CA THR A 120 38.40 -1.12 2.93
C THR A 120 38.24 -0.43 1.57
N PRO A 121 37.56 0.73 1.49
CA PRO A 121 37.39 1.48 0.25
C PRO A 121 38.64 2.29 -0.08
N ASN A 122 39.31 1.97 -1.19
CA ASN A 122 40.23 2.92 -1.83
C ASN A 122 39.52 3.66 -2.96
N LEU A 123 39.70 4.99 -2.96
CA LEU A 123 39.19 5.95 -3.93
C LEU A 123 39.71 5.71 -5.36
N PRO A 124 39.00 6.18 -6.40
CA PRO A 124 39.35 5.94 -7.79
C PRO A 124 40.27 7.03 -8.38
N ASN A 125 41.30 6.60 -9.09
CA ASN A 125 41.88 7.30 -10.25
C ASN A 125 41.75 6.29 -11.41
N THR A 126 41.42 6.63 -12.66
CA THR A 126 42.13 7.57 -13.51
C THR A 126 41.28 7.84 -14.77
N ASN A 127 41.43 9.03 -15.33
CA ASN A 127 40.95 9.45 -16.65
C ASN A 127 41.45 8.54 -17.77
N LEU A 128 40.65 8.36 -18.84
CA LEU A 128 41.13 8.45 -20.23
C LEU A 128 39.96 8.52 -21.22
N THR A 129 40.07 9.55 -22.06
CA THR A 129 39.27 9.95 -23.23
C THR A 129 39.51 9.06 -24.44
N SER A 130 38.50 8.83 -25.30
CA SER A 130 38.48 9.30 -26.71
C SER A 130 37.44 8.58 -27.59
N ASP A 131 36.63 9.42 -28.26
CA ASP A 131 36.18 9.36 -29.66
C ASP A 131 35.05 8.46 -30.23
N LYS A 132 34.33 9.12 -31.15
CA LYS A 132 33.07 8.93 -31.93
C LYS A 132 33.13 7.79 -33.01
N PRO A 133 32.09 7.50 -33.86
CA PRO A 133 30.96 8.34 -34.29
C PRO A 133 29.53 7.73 -34.35
N ARG A 134 28.59 8.66 -34.59
CA ARG A 134 27.16 8.55 -34.95
C ARG A 134 26.93 7.65 -36.17
N ASP A 135 25.81 6.92 -36.16
CA ASP A 135 25.00 6.76 -37.37
C ASP A 135 23.50 6.74 -37.07
N LYS A 136 22.72 7.33 -37.98
CA LYS A 136 21.24 7.41 -37.96
C LYS A 136 20.71 6.29 -38.84
N ASP A 137 19.67 5.57 -38.41
CA ASP A 137 18.54 5.28 -39.31
C ASP A 137 17.28 4.77 -38.61
N ASN A 138 16.17 5.05 -39.30
CA ASN A 138 14.75 4.93 -38.95
C ASN A 138 14.31 3.56 -38.40
N GLN A 139 13.44 3.56 -37.37
CA GLN A 139 12.50 2.45 -37.16
C GLN A 139 11.10 2.91 -36.75
N ILE A 140 10.17 2.40 -37.55
CA ILE A 140 8.71 2.37 -37.47
C ILE A 140 8.26 1.75 -36.15
N ILE A 141 7.32 2.39 -35.45
CA ILE A 141 6.77 1.93 -34.17
C ILE A 141 5.60 0.97 -34.44
N SER A 142 5.84 -0.33 -34.23
CA SER A 142 4.80 -1.36 -34.10
C SER A 142 4.76 -1.87 -32.65
N PRO A 143 3.58 -2.06 -32.03
CA PRO A 143 3.48 -2.45 -30.62
C PRO A 143 3.48 -3.97 -30.49
N ALA A 144 4.66 -4.57 -30.38
CA ALA A 144 4.79 -5.97 -29.97
C ALA A 144 6.14 -6.18 -29.28
N THR A 145 6.14 -6.46 -27.97
CA THR A 145 7.01 -7.42 -27.26
C THR A 145 7.00 -7.16 -25.74
N SER A 146 5.93 -7.59 -25.08
CA SER A 146 6.02 -8.07 -23.69
C SER A 146 6.45 -9.52 -23.75
N ASN A 147 7.76 -9.79 -23.56
CA ASN A 147 8.39 -11.07 -23.17
C ASN A 147 9.85 -11.14 -23.67
N LYS A 148 10.68 -10.14 -23.32
CA LYS A 148 12.15 -10.21 -23.49
C LYS A 148 12.86 -10.18 -22.15
N PHE A 149 12.36 -10.92 -21.15
CA PHE A 149 13.04 -10.96 -19.86
C PHE A 149 14.07 -12.07 -19.73
N PHE A 150 13.99 -13.16 -20.51
CA PHE A 150 15.01 -14.21 -20.40
C PHE A 150 15.19 -15.01 -21.70
N ASN A 151 16.17 -14.61 -22.52
CA ASN A 151 16.81 -15.54 -23.44
C ASN A 151 17.93 -16.26 -22.67
N PHE A 152 17.58 -17.37 -22.02
CA PHE A 152 18.44 -18.13 -21.07
C PHE A 152 19.54 -18.98 -21.74
N GLN A 153 19.99 -18.63 -22.95
CA GLN A 153 20.95 -19.43 -23.73
C GLN A 153 22.07 -18.61 -24.39
N GLN A 154 22.52 -17.54 -23.73
CA GLN A 154 23.76 -16.86 -24.15
C GLN A 154 24.82 -17.04 -23.07
N GLU A 155 25.99 -17.49 -23.50
CA GLU A 155 27.13 -17.90 -22.70
C GLU A 155 27.45 -16.90 -21.57
N LEU A 156 27.77 -17.46 -20.40
CA LEU A 156 28.20 -16.76 -19.18
C LEU A 156 29.50 -15.99 -19.42
N THR A 157 29.40 -14.85 -20.09
CA THR A 157 30.50 -13.89 -20.20
C THR A 157 30.55 -13.05 -18.92
N PRO A 158 31.75 -12.70 -18.40
CA PRO A 158 31.90 -11.80 -17.25
C PRO A 158 31.18 -10.45 -17.40
N GLU A 159 30.95 -10.01 -18.64
CA GLU A 159 30.21 -8.80 -18.96
C GLU A 159 28.70 -8.94 -18.68
N TYR A 160 28.11 -10.11 -18.97
CA TYR A 160 26.70 -10.39 -18.69
C TYR A 160 26.41 -10.34 -17.18
N GLU A 161 27.26 -10.96 -16.35
CA GLU A 161 27.12 -10.93 -14.88
C GLU A 161 27.11 -9.50 -14.34
N GLN A 162 27.99 -8.63 -14.87
CA GLN A 162 28.03 -7.23 -14.47
C GLN A 162 26.76 -6.46 -14.89
N THR A 163 26.17 -6.78 -16.05
CA THR A 163 24.91 -6.15 -16.48
C THR A 163 23.74 -6.56 -15.59
N VAL A 164 23.64 -7.84 -15.22
CA VAL A 164 22.62 -8.35 -14.30
C VAL A 164 22.74 -7.69 -12.92
N ILE A 165 23.96 -7.59 -12.37
CA ILE A 165 24.18 -6.93 -11.06
C ILE A 165 23.76 -5.46 -11.10
N LYS A 166 24.07 -4.74 -12.19
CA LYS A 166 23.64 -3.34 -12.37
C LYS A 166 22.11 -3.24 -12.44
N GLN A 167 21.45 -4.14 -13.17
CA GLN A 167 19.99 -4.18 -13.25
C GLN A 167 19.34 -4.49 -11.89
N LEU A 168 19.84 -5.46 -11.14
CA LEU A 168 19.32 -5.77 -9.80
C LEU A 168 19.47 -4.59 -8.84
N ARG A 169 20.58 -3.84 -8.92
CA ARG A 169 20.79 -2.62 -8.13
C ARG A 169 19.78 -1.53 -8.49
N THR A 170 19.55 -1.29 -9.78
CA THR A 170 18.57 -0.27 -10.22
C THR A 170 17.15 -0.65 -9.83
N LEU A 171 16.77 -1.93 -9.89
CA LEU A 171 15.45 -2.40 -9.43
C LEU A 171 15.23 -2.14 -7.94
N ARG A 172 16.21 -2.47 -7.09
CA ARG A 172 16.13 -2.19 -5.64
C ARG A 172 16.05 -0.70 -5.34
N GLN A 173 16.78 0.12 -6.09
CA GLN A 173 16.70 1.57 -5.97
C GLN A 173 15.32 2.10 -6.38
N GLN A 174 14.78 1.64 -7.51
CA GLN A 174 13.44 2.00 -7.98
C GLN A 174 12.37 1.63 -6.97
N GLN A 175 12.45 0.43 -6.38
CA GLN A 175 11.55 0.00 -5.31
C GLN A 175 11.60 0.94 -4.10
N ARG A 176 12.81 1.28 -3.62
CA ARG A 176 12.98 2.20 -2.48
C ARG A 176 12.41 3.59 -2.77
N ILE A 177 12.69 4.13 -3.96
CA ILE A 177 12.16 5.42 -4.41
C ILE A 177 10.64 5.37 -4.50
N ALA A 178 10.08 4.30 -5.08
CA ALA A 178 8.64 4.15 -5.25
C ALA A 178 7.91 4.08 -3.91
N ILE A 179 8.36 3.22 -2.99
CA ILE A 179 7.77 3.09 -1.66
C ILE A 179 7.86 4.42 -0.88
N ARG A 180 9.05 5.06 -0.89
CA ARG A 180 9.23 6.35 -0.23
C ARG A 180 8.31 7.41 -0.82
N PHE A 181 8.14 7.44 -2.15
CA PHE A 181 7.29 8.42 -2.81
C PHE A 181 5.80 8.18 -2.53
N ILE A 182 5.34 6.92 -2.48
CA ILE A 182 3.97 6.58 -2.05
C ILE A 182 3.73 7.09 -0.62
N LEU A 183 4.67 6.84 0.29
CA LEU A 183 4.58 7.35 1.67
C LEU A 183 4.53 8.88 1.71
N ILE A 184 5.35 9.57 0.91
CA ILE A 184 5.35 11.04 0.83
C ILE A 184 4.01 11.57 0.31
N ILE A 185 3.47 10.97 -0.76
CA ILE A 185 2.19 11.37 -1.35
C ILE A 185 1.04 11.27 -0.35
N ILE A 186 1.07 10.31 0.55
CA ILE A 186 0.01 10.12 1.56
C ILE A 186 0.29 10.99 2.80
N LEU A 187 1.50 10.90 3.35
CA LEU A 187 1.83 11.49 4.64
C LEU A 187 1.95 13.02 4.58
N VAL A 188 2.56 13.57 3.54
CA VAL A 188 2.83 15.02 3.49
C VAL A 188 1.56 15.85 3.41
N PRO A 189 0.58 15.57 2.54
CA PRO A 189 -0.68 16.32 2.52
C PRO A 189 -1.42 16.28 3.86
N LEU A 190 -1.46 15.12 4.51
CA LEU A 190 -2.09 14.95 5.83
C LEU A 190 -1.36 15.75 6.91
N LEU A 191 -0.02 15.73 6.90
CA LEU A 191 0.77 16.56 7.82
C LEU A 191 0.58 18.05 7.56
N VAL A 192 0.53 18.47 6.29
CA VAL A 192 0.26 19.86 5.93
C VAL A 192 -1.12 20.29 6.40
N GLN A 193 -2.16 19.47 6.18
CA GLN A 193 -3.52 19.72 6.67
C GLN A 193 -3.54 19.85 8.20
N PHE A 194 -2.90 18.92 8.93
CA PHE A 194 -2.85 18.98 10.39
C PHE A 194 -2.10 20.21 10.91
N ILE A 195 -0.93 20.51 10.34
CA ILE A 195 -0.12 21.66 10.75
C ILE A 195 -0.84 22.96 10.40
N SER A 196 -1.43 23.06 9.20
CA SER A 196 -2.12 24.27 8.78
C SER A 196 -3.36 24.53 9.63
N LYS A 197 -4.16 23.48 9.95
CA LYS A 197 -5.30 23.61 10.87
C LYS A 197 -4.84 24.15 12.21
N ASN A 198 -3.86 23.51 12.84
CA ASN A 198 -3.52 23.79 14.24
C ASN A 198 -2.65 25.05 14.43
N PHE A 199 -1.70 25.31 13.54
CA PHE A 199 -0.70 26.39 13.71
C PHE A 199 -0.98 27.63 12.86
N VAL A 200 -1.82 27.55 11.84
CA VAL A 200 -2.13 28.70 10.96
C VAL A 200 -3.58 29.13 11.14
N PHE A 201 -4.54 28.26 10.78
CA PHE A 201 -5.94 28.64 10.72
C PHE A 201 -6.60 28.72 12.10
N SER A 202 -6.24 27.84 13.04
CA SER A 202 -6.75 27.91 14.41
C SER A 202 -6.39 29.24 15.10
N PRO A 203 -5.11 29.65 15.20
CA PRO A 203 -4.77 30.93 15.84
C PRO A 203 -5.30 32.13 15.04
N MET A 204 -5.27 32.08 13.70
CA MET A 204 -5.77 33.17 12.85
C MET A 204 -7.27 33.41 13.05
N LEU A 205 -8.07 32.36 13.02
CA LEU A 205 -9.53 32.48 13.15
C LEU A 205 -9.95 32.70 14.61
N ASN A 206 -9.23 32.14 15.59
CA ASN A 206 -9.53 32.38 17.02
C ASN A 206 -9.23 33.84 17.43
N TYR A 207 -8.27 34.50 16.78
CA TYR A 207 -7.95 35.91 17.08
C TYR A 207 -9.13 36.86 16.82
N PHE A 208 -9.94 36.56 15.81
CA PHE A 208 -11.18 37.28 15.48
C PHE A 208 -12.45 36.50 15.87
N GLY A 209 -12.28 35.42 16.65
CA GLY A 209 -13.30 34.41 16.87
C GLY A 209 -14.34 34.78 17.93
N VAL A 210 -15.17 33.79 18.22
CA VAL A 210 -16.36 33.85 19.09
C VAL A 210 -16.08 34.46 20.47
N ASP A 211 -14.88 34.27 21.02
CA ASP A 211 -14.49 34.75 22.35
C ASP A 211 -14.38 36.28 22.48
N ARG A 212 -14.15 36.98 21.36
CA ARG A 212 -13.88 38.43 21.35
C ARG A 212 -14.90 39.23 20.57
N ALA A 213 -15.68 38.58 19.71
CA ALA A 213 -16.77 39.19 18.96
C ALA A 213 -18.02 39.35 19.83
N LYS A 214 -18.78 40.43 19.64
CA LYS A 214 -20.15 40.48 20.16
C LYS A 214 -20.97 39.40 19.46
N ILE A 215 -21.98 38.83 20.13
CA ILE A 215 -22.85 37.78 19.57
C ILE A 215 -23.44 38.19 18.21
N SER A 216 -23.75 39.47 18.02
CA SER A 216 -24.25 40.04 16.75
C SER A 216 -23.25 40.03 15.58
N GLU A 217 -21.96 39.85 15.88
CA GLU A 217 -20.85 39.87 14.91
C GLU A 217 -20.28 38.46 14.68
N VAL A 218 -20.74 37.45 15.44
CA VAL A 218 -20.32 36.06 15.27
C VAL A 218 -20.87 35.55 13.93
N TYR A 219 -19.96 35.18 13.04
CA TYR A 219 -20.33 34.54 11.78
C TYR A 219 -20.85 33.13 12.05
N ILE A 220 -22.10 32.87 11.68
CA ILE A 220 -22.71 31.54 11.72
C ILE A 220 -23.12 31.21 10.29
N SER A 221 -22.61 30.10 9.75
CA SER A 221 -23.03 29.61 8.43
C SER A 221 -24.54 29.38 8.42
N GLN A 222 -25.20 29.60 7.27
CA GLN A 222 -26.66 29.48 7.16
C GLN A 222 -27.18 28.10 7.62
N GLU A 223 -26.44 27.05 7.30
CA GLU A 223 -26.77 25.66 7.62
C GLU A 223 -26.68 25.37 9.12
N ILE A 224 -25.68 25.94 9.78
CA ILE A 224 -25.49 25.86 11.23
C ILE A 224 -26.54 26.73 11.91
N GLY A 225 -26.78 27.93 11.40
CA GLY A 225 -27.82 28.84 11.89
C GLY A 225 -29.19 28.16 11.96
N GLU A 226 -29.61 27.44 10.92
CA GLU A 226 -30.86 26.66 10.95
C GLU A 226 -30.91 25.60 12.05
N LYS A 227 -29.80 24.90 12.33
CA LYS A 227 -29.70 23.89 13.39
C LYS A 227 -29.89 24.54 14.76
N TYR A 228 -29.16 25.63 15.03
CA TYR A 228 -29.20 26.31 16.32
C TYR A 228 -30.47 27.14 16.51
N LEU A 229 -31.12 27.63 15.45
CA LEU A 229 -32.44 28.25 15.52
C LEU A 229 -33.52 27.26 15.95
N ARG A 230 -33.46 26.01 15.51
CA ARG A 230 -34.36 24.95 16.00
C ARG A 230 -34.14 24.64 17.47
N GLU A 231 -32.87 24.55 17.90
CA GLU A 231 -32.56 24.30 19.31
C GLU A 231 -32.98 25.48 20.19
N PHE A 232 -32.79 26.72 19.71
CA PHE A 232 -33.29 27.92 20.37
C PHE A 232 -34.83 27.89 20.52
N ALA A 233 -35.56 27.56 19.46
CA ALA A 233 -37.02 27.43 19.52
C ALA A 233 -37.46 26.38 20.56
N ARG A 234 -36.75 25.25 20.63
CA ARG A 234 -36.98 24.22 21.64
C ARG A 234 -36.72 24.71 23.07
N LEU A 235 -35.64 25.44 23.30
CA LEU A 235 -35.36 26.05 24.61
C LEU A 235 -36.46 27.04 25.00
N GLN A 236 -36.92 27.84 24.05
CA GLN A 236 -38.01 28.78 24.25
C GLN A 236 -39.32 28.06 24.63
N GLU A 237 -39.69 27.01 23.91
CA GLU A 237 -40.87 26.18 24.21
C GLU A 237 -40.77 25.56 25.62
N ILE A 238 -39.60 25.03 25.99
CA ILE A 238 -39.37 24.45 27.33
C ILE A 238 -39.56 25.51 28.41
N GLU A 239 -39.04 26.72 28.21
CA GLU A 239 -39.17 27.81 29.18
C GLU A 239 -40.60 28.29 29.31
N GLU A 240 -41.33 28.42 28.20
CA GLU A 240 -42.75 28.75 28.19
C GLU A 240 -43.59 27.71 28.94
N ILE A 241 -43.31 26.42 28.73
CA ILE A 241 -43.98 25.32 29.46
C ILE A 241 -43.70 25.41 30.97
N LYS A 242 -42.46 25.69 31.39
CA LYS A 242 -42.13 25.85 32.82
C LYS A 242 -42.88 27.02 33.46
N GLN A 243 -43.06 28.11 32.72
CA GLN A 243 -43.83 29.28 33.17
C GLN A 243 -45.30 28.92 33.34
N VAL A 244 -45.91 28.25 32.36
CA VAL A 244 -47.31 27.81 32.42
C VAL A 244 -47.57 26.82 33.55
N LEU A 245 -46.63 25.90 33.80
CA LEU A 245 -46.74 24.91 34.88
C LEU A 245 -46.45 25.49 36.28
N GLY A 246 -46.01 26.75 36.39
CA GLY A 246 -45.62 27.37 37.66
C GLY A 246 -44.39 26.72 38.31
N VAL A 247 -43.59 26.00 37.52
CA VAL A 247 -42.35 25.32 37.95
C VAL A 247 -41.12 26.23 37.73
N ALA A 248 -41.27 27.26 36.89
CA ALA A 248 -40.25 28.29 36.70
C ALA A 248 -40.03 29.08 38.00
N LYS A 249 -38.76 29.39 38.29
CA LYS A 249 -38.42 30.33 39.36
C LYS A 249 -39.02 31.70 39.00
N ALA A 250 -39.77 32.32 39.90
CA ALA A 250 -40.37 33.62 39.62
C ALA A 250 -39.31 34.75 39.64
N GLY A 251 -39.29 35.59 38.60
CA GLY A 251 -38.52 36.84 38.56
C GLY A 251 -37.22 36.78 37.73
N HIS A 252 -36.31 37.71 38.01
CA HIS A 252 -35.08 37.96 37.25
C HIS A 252 -34.14 36.75 37.13
N GLU A 253 -34.18 35.78 38.07
CA GLU A 253 -33.33 34.59 38.00
C GLU A 253 -33.66 33.69 36.80
N SER A 254 -34.95 33.51 36.42
CA SER A 254 -35.32 32.68 35.27
C SER A 254 -34.88 33.32 33.95
N GLU A 255 -35.07 34.63 33.84
CA GLU A 255 -34.67 35.41 32.65
C GLU A 255 -33.14 35.43 32.46
N GLU A 256 -32.38 35.55 33.55
CA GLU A 256 -30.92 35.50 33.47
C GLU A 256 -30.40 34.11 33.07
N THR A 257 -30.95 33.05 33.64
CA THR A 257 -30.56 31.67 33.26
C THR A 257 -30.92 31.33 31.82
N PHE A 258 -32.08 31.79 31.34
CA PHE A 258 -32.46 31.63 29.93
C PHE A 258 -31.54 32.42 29.01
N ARG A 259 -31.22 33.67 29.36
CA ARG A 259 -30.27 34.50 28.59
C ARG A 259 -28.90 33.84 28.48
N GLU A 260 -28.41 33.26 29.58
CA GLU A 260 -27.13 32.54 29.60
C GLU A 260 -27.15 31.30 28.69
N GLN A 261 -28.23 30.51 28.73
CA GLN A 261 -28.40 29.34 27.84
C GLN A 261 -28.43 29.74 26.37
N VAL A 262 -29.12 30.82 26.03
CA VAL A 262 -29.18 31.33 24.65
C VAL A 262 -27.80 31.84 24.21
N GLU A 263 -27.09 32.57 25.08
CA GLU A 263 -25.73 33.05 24.79
C GLU A 263 -24.75 31.89 24.58
N GLU A 264 -24.79 30.86 25.43
CA GLU A 264 -23.98 29.65 25.28
C GLU A 264 -24.28 28.93 23.96
N LEU A 265 -25.56 28.78 23.63
CA LEU A 265 -26.02 28.16 22.39
C LEU A 265 -25.49 28.89 21.14
N PHE A 266 -25.54 30.23 21.13
CA PHE A 266 -24.98 31.02 20.02
C PHE A 266 -23.45 30.98 19.97
N LYS A 267 -22.76 30.88 21.12
CA LYS A 267 -21.30 30.69 21.13
C LYS A 267 -20.92 29.33 20.56
N GLU A 268 -21.64 28.27 20.92
CA GLU A 268 -21.42 26.92 20.39
C GLU A 268 -21.62 26.90 18.86
N ALA A 269 -22.67 27.55 18.35
CA ALA A 269 -22.91 27.73 16.92
C ALA A 269 -21.74 28.42 16.21
N GLY A 270 -21.21 29.48 16.84
CA GLY A 270 -20.04 30.19 16.36
C GLY A 270 -18.80 29.30 16.26
N TYR A 271 -18.52 28.50 17.31
CA TYR A 271 -17.35 27.63 17.31
C TYR A 271 -17.48 26.49 16.29
N GLU A 272 -18.67 25.90 16.14
CA GLU A 272 -18.93 24.86 15.13
C GLU A 272 -18.73 25.43 13.72
N SER A 273 -19.24 26.64 13.46
CA SER A 273 -19.03 27.31 12.17
C SER A 273 -17.57 27.64 11.93
N GLN A 274 -16.85 28.08 12.95
CA GLN A 274 -15.45 28.41 12.85
C GLN A 274 -14.57 27.16 12.66
N ASP A 275 -14.90 26.03 13.29
CA ASP A 275 -14.17 24.77 13.07
C ASP A 275 -14.39 24.23 11.66
N GLY A 276 -15.61 24.33 11.12
CA GLY A 276 -15.89 24.00 9.72
C GLY A 276 -14.99 24.79 8.74
N TRP A 277 -14.82 26.09 8.97
CA TRP A 277 -13.89 26.91 8.18
C TRP A 277 -12.42 26.52 8.36
N LYS A 278 -12.00 26.19 9.59
CA LYS A 278 -10.64 25.70 9.85
C LYS A 278 -10.39 24.43 9.04
N ASN A 279 -11.32 23.47 9.07
CA ASN A 279 -11.27 22.21 8.34
C ASN A 279 -11.17 22.45 6.83
N LEU A 280 -12.09 23.24 6.27
CA LEU A 280 -12.11 23.56 4.84
C LEU A 280 -10.78 24.17 4.37
N LEU A 281 -10.27 25.17 5.07
CA LEU A 281 -9.02 25.83 4.71
C LEU A 281 -7.82 24.87 4.84
N SER A 282 -7.76 24.07 5.91
CA SER A 282 -6.70 23.08 6.06
C SER A 282 -6.72 22.03 4.94
N ASP A 283 -7.90 21.58 4.54
CA ASP A 283 -8.07 20.58 3.48
C ASP A 283 -7.65 21.14 2.13
N ILE A 284 -8.00 22.40 1.83
CA ILE A 284 -7.54 23.09 0.63
C ILE A 284 -6.00 23.18 0.62
N THR A 285 -5.37 23.54 1.75
CA THR A 285 -3.91 23.57 1.81
C THR A 285 -3.27 22.19 1.66
N GLY A 286 -3.88 21.14 2.22
CA GLY A 286 -3.48 19.76 2.03
C GLY A 286 -3.57 19.34 0.56
N LEU A 287 -4.67 19.70 -0.12
CA LEU A 287 -4.88 19.44 -1.54
C LEU A 287 -3.85 20.16 -2.41
N ILE A 288 -3.55 21.43 -2.11
CA ILE A 288 -2.49 22.18 -2.80
C ILE A 288 -1.14 21.50 -2.62
N ALA A 289 -0.82 21.04 -1.41
CA ALA A 289 0.42 20.31 -1.15
C ALA A 289 0.48 18.99 -1.92
N PHE A 290 -0.62 18.23 -1.96
CA PHE A 290 -0.72 17.02 -2.77
C PHE A 290 -0.46 17.30 -4.25
N ILE A 291 -1.13 18.30 -4.83
CA ILE A 291 -0.95 18.71 -6.24
C ILE A 291 0.49 19.15 -6.48
N ALA A 292 1.09 19.94 -5.59
CA ALA A 292 2.48 20.36 -5.68
C ALA A 292 3.43 19.15 -5.72
N ILE A 293 3.23 18.16 -4.85
CA ILE A 293 4.02 16.91 -4.84
C ILE A 293 3.90 16.17 -6.17
N LEU A 294 2.71 16.12 -6.78
CA LEU A 294 2.53 15.46 -8.08
C LEU A 294 3.24 16.22 -9.21
N ILE A 295 3.24 17.55 -9.18
CA ILE A 295 3.88 18.39 -10.20
C ILE A 295 5.41 18.34 -10.08
N PHE A 296 5.95 18.51 -8.87
CA PHE A 296 7.40 18.47 -8.65
C PHE A 296 7.96 17.05 -8.66
N GLY A 297 7.14 16.06 -8.29
CA GLY A 297 7.50 14.65 -8.17
C GLY A 297 7.32 13.83 -9.46
N ARG A 298 7.23 14.45 -10.64
CA ARG A 298 6.92 13.76 -11.91
C ARG A 298 7.85 12.59 -12.22
N GLN A 299 9.15 12.72 -11.92
CA GLN A 299 10.12 11.65 -12.15
C GLN A 299 9.89 10.47 -11.19
N GLN A 300 9.67 10.76 -9.91
CA GLN A 300 9.38 9.75 -8.90
C GLN A 300 8.03 9.08 -9.19
N LEU A 301 7.03 9.83 -9.64
CA LEU A 301 5.73 9.31 -10.07
C LEU A 301 5.87 8.33 -11.23
N ALA A 302 6.71 8.64 -12.22
CA ALA A 302 6.98 7.71 -13.33
C ALA A 302 7.64 6.41 -12.84
N ILE A 303 8.61 6.50 -11.91
CA ILE A 303 9.26 5.34 -11.30
C ILE A 303 8.26 4.52 -10.48
N THR A 304 7.43 5.18 -9.67
CA THR A 304 6.38 4.54 -8.87
C THR A 304 5.35 3.85 -9.74
N ARG A 305 4.89 4.51 -10.81
CA ARG A 305 3.96 3.91 -11.78
C ARG A 305 4.57 2.66 -12.40
N ALA A 306 5.83 2.72 -12.83
CA ALA A 306 6.54 1.57 -13.40
C ALA A 306 6.69 0.43 -12.38
N TYR A 307 6.99 0.74 -11.12
CA TYR A 307 7.07 -0.24 -10.02
C TYR A 307 5.72 -0.90 -9.75
N VAL A 308 4.65 -0.12 -9.54
CA VAL A 308 3.30 -0.63 -9.27
C VAL A 308 2.79 -1.46 -10.46
N SER A 309 3.02 -0.98 -11.69
CA SER A 309 2.64 -1.72 -12.90
C SER A 309 3.38 -3.05 -13.00
N ARG A 310 4.69 -3.07 -12.71
CA ARG A 310 5.48 -4.31 -12.69
C ARG A 310 4.99 -5.27 -11.61
N TYR A 311 4.73 -4.77 -10.40
CA TYR A 311 4.18 -5.57 -9.31
C TYR A 311 2.84 -6.18 -9.70
N PHE A 312 1.91 -5.37 -10.21
CA PHE A 312 0.60 -5.83 -10.65
C PHE A 312 0.69 -6.85 -11.79
N LEU A 313 1.57 -6.61 -12.78
CA LEU A 313 1.78 -7.54 -13.90
C LEU A 313 2.43 -8.85 -13.46
N SER A 314 3.26 -8.83 -12.40
CA SER A 314 3.89 -10.02 -11.83
C SER A 314 2.92 -10.92 -11.05
N LEU A 315 1.73 -10.43 -10.70
CA LEU A 315 0.69 -11.24 -10.08
C LEU A 315 0.13 -12.28 -11.06
N ASN A 316 -0.38 -13.39 -10.53
CA ASN A 316 -1.14 -14.35 -11.32
C ASN A 316 -2.49 -13.74 -11.77
N ASP A 317 -3.03 -14.20 -12.89
CA ASP A 317 -4.27 -13.66 -13.47
C ASP A 317 -5.49 -13.86 -12.55
N ILE A 318 -5.51 -14.95 -11.77
CA ILE A 318 -6.53 -15.18 -10.72
C ILE A 318 -6.45 -14.11 -9.62
N THR A 319 -5.25 -13.78 -9.15
CA THR A 319 -5.04 -12.76 -8.12
C THR A 319 -5.43 -11.38 -8.61
N LYS A 320 -5.12 -11.05 -9.88
CA LYS A 320 -5.55 -9.79 -10.50
C LYS A 320 -7.07 -9.69 -10.53
N ALA A 321 -7.77 -10.76 -10.95
CA ALA A 321 -9.23 -10.81 -10.98
C ALA A 321 -9.84 -10.67 -9.56
N PHE A 322 -9.27 -11.36 -8.57
CA PHE A 322 -9.70 -11.24 -7.18
C PHE A 322 -9.55 -9.81 -6.64
N ILE A 323 -8.42 -9.13 -6.90
CA ILE A 323 -8.22 -7.73 -6.50
C ILE A 323 -9.27 -6.82 -7.13
N PHE A 324 -9.60 -7.02 -8.41
CA PHE A 324 -10.67 -6.26 -9.06
C PHE A 324 -12.02 -6.51 -8.39
N ILE A 325 -12.41 -7.76 -8.16
CA ILE A 325 -13.70 -8.11 -7.53
C ILE A 325 -13.81 -7.52 -6.12
N LEU A 326 -12.78 -7.68 -5.29
CA LEU A 326 -12.77 -7.14 -3.93
C LEU A 326 -12.90 -5.61 -3.94
N PHE A 327 -12.17 -4.93 -4.82
CA PHE A 327 -12.24 -3.48 -4.95
C PHE A 327 -13.63 -3.04 -5.41
N THR A 328 -14.21 -3.72 -6.40
CA THR A 328 -15.56 -3.38 -6.86
C THR A 328 -16.61 -3.61 -5.78
N ASP A 329 -16.54 -4.71 -5.02
CA ASP A 329 -17.54 -5.03 -4.00
C ASP A 329 -17.57 -3.99 -2.87
N ILE A 330 -16.41 -3.45 -2.48
CA ILE A 330 -16.31 -2.39 -1.46
C ILE A 330 -17.01 -1.09 -1.90
N PHE A 331 -16.84 -0.67 -3.16
CA PHE A 331 -17.34 0.63 -3.64
C PHE A 331 -18.69 0.58 -4.34
N VAL A 332 -19.09 -0.60 -4.80
CA VAL A 332 -20.26 -0.78 -5.69
C VAL A 332 -21.18 -1.91 -5.23
N GLY A 333 -20.71 -2.80 -4.35
CA GLY A 333 -21.51 -3.91 -3.85
C GLY A 333 -22.74 -3.47 -3.08
N PHE A 334 -23.57 -4.43 -2.68
CA PHE A 334 -24.85 -4.16 -2.00
C PHE A 334 -24.71 -3.37 -0.69
N HIS A 335 -23.54 -3.44 -0.04
CA HIS A 335 -23.23 -2.68 1.17
C HIS A 335 -22.59 -1.30 0.90
N SER A 336 -22.25 -1.00 -0.36
CA SER A 336 -21.59 0.26 -0.71
C SER A 336 -22.49 1.48 -0.49
N ALA A 337 -23.81 1.34 -0.63
CA ALA A 337 -24.76 2.45 -0.46
C ALA A 337 -24.67 3.07 0.94
N GLU A 338 -24.72 2.23 1.98
CA GLU A 338 -24.52 2.67 3.37
C GLU A 338 -23.12 3.25 3.59
N GLY A 339 -22.09 2.64 2.98
CA GLY A 339 -20.73 3.17 3.03
C GLY A 339 -20.60 4.60 2.47
N TRP A 340 -21.21 4.85 1.31
CA TRP A 340 -21.24 6.18 0.69
C TRP A 340 -22.02 7.19 1.53
N THR A 341 -23.16 6.79 2.11
CA THR A 341 -23.94 7.63 3.04
C THR A 341 -23.07 8.07 4.21
N VAL A 342 -22.44 7.13 4.91
CA VAL A 342 -21.59 7.43 6.08
C VAL A 342 -20.41 8.33 5.70
N ILE A 343 -19.77 8.09 4.55
CA ILE A 343 -18.66 8.92 4.05
C ILE A 343 -19.15 10.35 3.79
N LEU A 344 -20.26 10.52 3.07
CA LEU A 344 -20.80 11.84 2.73
C LEU A 344 -21.28 12.59 3.96
N GLU A 345 -22.04 11.97 4.85
CA GLU A 345 -22.46 12.58 6.12
C GLU A 345 -21.25 13.04 6.94
N THR A 346 -20.22 12.20 7.02
CA THR A 346 -18.97 12.55 7.72
C THR A 346 -18.26 13.72 7.07
N LEU A 347 -18.23 13.80 5.73
CA LEU A 347 -17.67 14.94 5.00
C LEU A 347 -18.46 16.22 5.23
N PHE A 348 -19.80 16.19 5.15
CA PHE A 348 -20.65 17.35 5.44
C PHE A 348 -20.40 17.86 6.85
N ARG A 349 -20.41 16.98 7.86
CA ARG A 349 -20.09 17.34 9.25
C ARG A 349 -18.68 17.87 9.41
N HIS A 350 -17.69 17.31 8.71
CA HIS A 350 -16.32 17.80 8.75
C HIS A 350 -16.21 19.26 8.31
N PHE A 351 -16.94 19.66 7.27
CA PHE A 351 -16.97 21.05 6.80
C PHE A 351 -17.92 21.97 7.61
N GLY A 352 -18.61 21.44 8.63
CA GLY A 352 -19.63 22.19 9.37
C GLY A 352 -20.90 22.46 8.54
N TRP A 353 -21.15 21.67 7.49
CA TRP A 353 -22.33 21.80 6.65
C TRP A 353 -23.43 20.85 7.10
N ARG A 354 -24.69 21.26 6.88
CA ARG A 354 -25.84 20.39 7.10
C ARG A 354 -25.87 19.28 6.06
N GLU A 355 -26.17 18.07 6.51
CA GLU A 355 -26.38 16.92 5.64
C GLU A 355 -27.52 17.22 4.66
N ASN A 356 -27.19 17.31 3.37
CA ASN A 356 -28.19 17.44 2.33
C ASN A 356 -28.67 16.04 1.92
N ILE A 357 -29.69 15.55 2.59
CA ILE A 357 -30.27 14.21 2.38
C ILE A 357 -30.65 13.99 0.91
N THR A 358 -31.12 15.02 0.21
CA THR A 358 -31.47 14.94 -1.21
C THR A 358 -30.23 14.71 -2.07
N PHE A 359 -29.15 15.46 -1.83
CA PHE A 359 -27.88 15.27 -2.53
C PHE A 359 -27.26 13.90 -2.20
N ILE A 360 -27.23 13.52 -0.92
CA ILE A 360 -26.69 12.22 -0.48
C ILE A 360 -27.46 11.09 -1.14
N SER A 361 -28.80 11.12 -1.09
CA SER A 361 -29.65 10.12 -1.74
C SER A 361 -29.43 10.06 -3.25
N LEU A 362 -29.34 11.21 -3.92
CA LEU A 362 -29.08 11.27 -5.36
C LEU A 362 -27.70 10.69 -5.71
N PHE A 363 -26.67 11.02 -4.92
CA PHE A 363 -25.33 10.51 -5.11
C PHE A 363 -25.28 8.99 -4.93
N VAL A 364 -25.82 8.49 -3.82
CA VAL A 364 -25.85 7.06 -3.47
C VAL A 364 -26.66 6.25 -4.50
N ALA A 365 -27.68 6.85 -5.11
CA ALA A 365 -28.46 6.20 -6.17
C ALA A 365 -27.76 6.19 -7.55
N THR A 366 -26.86 7.13 -7.83
CA THR A 366 -26.31 7.32 -9.20
C THR A 366 -24.85 6.92 -9.32
N VAL A 367 -23.99 7.40 -8.43
CA VAL A 367 -22.53 7.23 -8.54
C VAL A 367 -22.10 5.77 -8.41
N PRO A 368 -22.58 4.97 -7.43
CA PRO A 368 -22.21 3.56 -7.34
C PRO A 368 -22.62 2.76 -8.60
N VAL A 369 -23.78 3.06 -9.17
CA VAL A 369 -24.30 2.37 -10.39
C VAL A 369 -23.45 2.71 -11.62
N ILE A 370 -23.06 3.98 -11.77
CA ILE A 370 -22.16 4.40 -12.85
C ILE A 370 -20.79 3.72 -12.68
N LEU A 371 -20.29 3.70 -11.45
CA LEU A 371 -19.01 3.09 -11.11
C LEU A 371 -19.02 1.57 -11.36
N ASP A 372 -20.13 0.88 -11.06
CA ASP A 372 -20.38 -0.53 -11.41
C ASP A 372 -20.20 -0.79 -12.89
N THR A 373 -20.87 0.04 -13.69
CA THR A 373 -20.90 -0.11 -15.14
C THR A 373 -19.50 0.09 -15.73
N ILE A 374 -18.76 1.09 -15.22
CA ILE A 374 -17.36 1.33 -15.60
C ILE A 374 -16.48 0.15 -15.22
N PHE A 375 -16.58 -0.38 -14.01
CA PHE A 375 -15.76 -1.52 -13.59
C PHE A 375 -16.09 -2.79 -14.35
N LYS A 376 -17.37 -3.10 -14.57
CA LYS A 376 -17.80 -4.22 -15.42
C LYS A 376 -17.22 -4.09 -16.83
N LEU A 377 -17.26 -2.89 -17.41
CA LEU A 377 -16.68 -2.62 -18.73
C LEU A 377 -15.15 -2.79 -18.74
N LEU A 378 -14.45 -2.33 -17.69
CA LEU A 378 -13.00 -2.47 -17.57
C LEU A 378 -12.59 -3.94 -17.40
N ILE A 379 -13.30 -4.70 -16.57
CA ILE A 379 -13.06 -6.14 -16.38
C ILE A 379 -13.36 -6.91 -17.67
N PHE A 380 -14.48 -6.63 -18.33
CA PHE A 380 -14.83 -7.24 -19.61
C PHE A 380 -13.78 -6.96 -20.68
N ASN A 381 -13.36 -5.70 -20.85
CA ASN A 381 -12.33 -5.34 -21.82
C ASN A 381 -10.96 -5.96 -21.46
N TYR A 382 -10.64 -6.07 -20.17
CA TYR A 382 -9.42 -6.76 -19.71
C TYR A 382 -9.44 -8.25 -20.07
N LEU A 383 -10.54 -8.95 -19.78
CA LEU A 383 -10.69 -10.38 -20.07
C LEU A 383 -10.71 -10.64 -21.58
N THR A 384 -11.51 -9.88 -22.34
CA THR A 384 -11.66 -10.05 -23.80
C THR A 384 -10.37 -9.74 -24.57
N ARG A 385 -9.53 -8.81 -24.07
CA ARG A 385 -8.27 -8.43 -24.75
C ARG A 385 -7.09 -9.32 -24.38
N LYS A 386 -7.10 -10.01 -23.23
CA LYS A 386 -5.96 -10.83 -22.75
C LYS A 386 -6.20 -12.33 -22.70
N SER A 387 -7.45 -12.80 -22.73
CA SER A 387 -7.78 -14.23 -22.78
C SER A 387 -9.07 -14.47 -23.56
N PRO A 388 -8.99 -14.75 -24.88
CA PRO A 388 -10.16 -15.03 -25.73
C PRO A 388 -11.03 -16.16 -25.18
N THR A 389 -10.42 -17.12 -24.49
CA THR A 389 -11.08 -18.28 -23.88
C THR A 389 -11.88 -17.94 -22.63
N ALA A 390 -11.55 -16.86 -21.92
CA ALA A 390 -12.35 -16.39 -20.77
C ALA A 390 -13.62 -15.64 -21.23
N ALA A 391 -13.54 -14.94 -22.36
CA ALA A 391 -14.68 -14.25 -22.96
C ALA A 391 -15.79 -15.24 -23.40
N THR A 392 -15.42 -16.38 -23.98
CA THR A 392 -16.37 -17.42 -24.42
C THR A 392 -17.05 -18.16 -23.26
N ILE A 393 -16.43 -18.22 -22.08
CA ILE A 393 -17.04 -18.78 -20.87
C ILE A 393 -18.06 -17.80 -20.28
N LEU A 394 -17.74 -16.50 -20.27
CA LEU A 394 -18.62 -15.46 -19.73
C LEU A 394 -19.86 -15.26 -20.62
N GLU A 395 -19.71 -15.37 -21.94
CA GLU A 395 -20.82 -15.41 -22.91
C GLU A 395 -21.76 -16.61 -22.67
N LYS A 396 -21.21 -17.77 -22.31
CA LYS A 396 -21.98 -18.98 -21.97
C LYS A 396 -22.67 -18.93 -20.60
N MET A 397 -22.25 -18.05 -19.69
CA MET A 397 -22.88 -17.88 -18.37
C MET A 397 -23.97 -16.80 -18.37
N ASN A 398 -24.04 -15.98 -19.42
CA ASN A 398 -25.00 -14.89 -19.58
C ASN A 398 -26.15 -15.25 -20.56
N GLN A 399 -26.10 -16.45 -21.14
CA GLN A 399 -27.24 -17.17 -21.73
C GLN A 399 -27.83 -18.10 -20.66
#